data_AF-A0A7C5FEG9-F1
#
_entry.id   AF-A0A7C5FEG9-F1
#
_cell.length_a   1.000
_cell.length_b   1.000
_cell.length_c   1.000
_cell.angle_alpha   90.00
_cell.angle_beta   90.00
_cell.angle_gamma   90.00
#
_symmetry.space_group_name_H-M   'P 1'
#
loop_
_entity.id
_entity.type
_entity.pdbx_description
1 polymer ?
#
loop_
_entity_poly.entity_id
_entity_poly.type
_entity_poly.pdbx_seq_one_letter_code
_entity_poly.pdbx_strand_id
1 'polypeptide(L)' 'MKTKELRALGIAELNQKLQELKKQLMDLEFKRYSGVDKPHLFKQTKRDIARILTILREKKEVK' A
#
# COMPACT_ATOMS: atom_id res chain seq x y z
N MET A 1 6.22 -0.54 -5.48
CA MET A 1 5.45 -0.53 -6.76
C MET A 1 5.86 0.63 -7.67
N LYS A 2 5.74 0.50 -9.01
CA LYS A 2 5.87 1.64 -9.95
C LYS A 2 4.55 2.40 -10.01
N THR A 3 4.61 3.72 -9.85
CA THR A 3 3.44 4.63 -9.81
C THR A 3 2.63 4.64 -11.11
N LYS A 4 3.23 4.30 -12.25
CA LYS A 4 2.56 4.23 -13.55
C LYS A 4 1.49 3.14 -13.61
N GLU A 5 1.77 1.96 -13.06
CA GLU A 5 0.83 0.82 -13.04
C GLU A 5 -0.33 1.07 -12.07
N LEU A 6 -0.08 1.78 -10.97
CA LEU A 6 -1.11 2.18 -10.02
C LEU A 6 -2.09 3.21 -10.60
N ARG A 7 -1.64 4.07 -11.52
CA ARG A 7 -2.54 5.04 -12.18
C ARG A 7 -3.47 4.37 -13.21
N ALA A 8 -2.99 3.33 -13.87
CA ALA A 8 -3.75 2.55 -14.85
C ALA A 8 -4.88 1.72 -14.22
N LEU A 9 -4.77 1.35 -12.95
CA LEU A 9 -5.76 0.55 -12.22
C LEU A 9 -7.01 1.38 -11.84
N GLY A 10 -8.16 0.72 -11.80
CA GLY A 10 -9.44 1.34 -11.40
C GLY A 10 -9.47 1.72 -9.91
N ILE A 11 -10.38 2.61 -9.52
CA ILE A 11 -10.57 3.03 -8.12
C ILE A 11 -10.90 1.82 -7.22
N ALA A 12 -11.68 0.87 -7.74
CA ALA A 12 -12.03 -0.36 -7.02
C ALA A 12 -10.80 -1.26 -6.77
N GLU A 13 -9.96 -1.48 -7.79
CA GLU A 13 -8.73 -2.28 -7.66
C GLU A 13 -7.70 -1.61 -6.74
N LEU A 14 -7.62 -0.27 -6.75
CA LEU A 14 -6.77 0.47 -5.82
C LEU A 14 -7.20 0.28 -4.37
N ASN A 15 -8.50 0.26 -4.09
CA ASN A 15 -9.03 -0.02 -2.76
C ASN A 15 -8.78 -1.47 -2.33
N GLN A 16 -8.93 -2.44 -3.23
CA GLN A 16 -8.59 -3.84 -2.95
C GLN A 16 -7.09 -4.00 -2.60
N LYS A 17 -6.20 -3.42 -3.41
CA LYS A 17 -4.76 -3.40 -3.12
C LYS A 17 -4.42 -2.70 -1.80
N LEU A 18 -5.14 -1.63 -1.45
CA LEU A 18 -4.96 -0.94 -0.17
C LEU A 18 -5.28 -1.86 1.01
N GLN A 19 -6.38 -2.61 0.94
CA GLN A 19 -6.76 -3.56 1.98
C GLN A 19 -5.73 -4.70 2.11
N GLU A 20 -5.26 -5.22 0.99
CA GLU A 20 -4.26 -6.29 0.97
C GLU A 20 -2.92 -5.82 1.57
N LEU A 21 -2.44 -4.64 1.19
CA LEU A 21 -1.21 -4.06 1.76
C LEU A 21 -1.35 -3.74 3.25
N LYS A 22 -2.54 -3.33 3.71
CA LYS A 22 -2.81 -3.14 5.16
C LYS A 22 -2.73 -4.47 5.92
N LYS A 23 -3.29 -5.54 5.35
CA LYS A 23 -3.23 -6.88 5.95
C LYS A 23 -1.79 -7.37 6.05
N GLN A 24 -1.02 -7.22 4.97
CA GLN A 24 0.42 -7.51 4.96
C GLN A 24 1.21 -6.68 5.99
N LEU A 25 0.84 -5.41 6.20
CA LEU A 25 1.46 -4.58 7.22
C LEU A 25 1.18 -5.13 8.63
N MET A 26 -0.06 -5.55 8.90
CA MET A 26 -0.43 -6.21 10.16
C MET A 26 0.35 -7.50 10.37
N ASP A 27 0.46 -8.36 9.36
CA ASP A 27 1.23 -9.60 9.44
C ASP A 27 2.71 -9.33 9.69
N LEU A 28 3.27 -8.29 9.07
CA LEU A 28 4.63 -7.83 9.32
C LEU A 28 4.77 -7.32 10.77
N GLU A 29 3.84 -6.51 11.27
CA GLU A 29 3.85 -6.01 12.65
C GLU A 29 3.73 -7.15 13.68
N PHE A 30 2.95 -8.18 13.39
CA PHE A 30 2.93 -9.41 14.20
C PHE A 30 4.28 -10.13 14.19
N LYS A 31 4.89 -10.30 13.01
CA LYS A 31 6.24 -10.87 12.89
C LYS A 31 7.31 -10.03 13.58
N ARG A 32 7.07 -8.72 13.76
CA ARG A 32 8.00 -7.85 14.49
C ARG A 32 8.15 -8.21 15.96
N TYR A 33 7.10 -8.72 16.59
CA TYR A 33 7.18 -9.22 17.96
C TYR A 33 7.91 -10.56 18.05
N SER A 34 7.87 -11.37 16.99
CA SER A 34 8.51 -12.70 16.97
C SER A 34 9.99 -12.69 16.54
N GLY A 35 10.49 -11.56 16.02
CA GLY A 35 11.83 -11.43 15.45
C GLY A 35 11.76 -10.97 13.98
N VAL A 36 12.11 -9.70 13.73
CA VAL A 36 12.04 -9.13 12.37
C VAL A 36 13.21 -9.61 11.52
N ASP A 37 12.95 -10.46 10.53
CA ASP A 37 13.96 -10.80 9.51
C ASP A 37 14.18 -9.68 8.47
N LYS A 38 13.15 -8.87 8.19
CA LYS A 38 13.15 -7.94 7.04
C LYS A 38 12.53 -6.56 7.38
N PRO A 39 13.28 -5.66 8.05
CA PRO A 39 12.78 -4.34 8.44
C PRO A 39 12.53 -3.40 7.24
N HIS A 40 13.18 -3.65 6.11
CA HIS A 40 13.02 -2.88 4.86
C HIS A 40 11.61 -3.00 4.26
N LEU A 41 10.93 -4.14 4.47
CA LEU A 41 9.58 -4.36 3.95
C LEU A 41 8.56 -3.41 4.57
N PHE A 42 8.67 -3.08 5.86
CA PHE A 42 7.78 -2.11 6.51
C PHE A 42 7.80 -0.75 5.81
N LYS A 43 8.99 -0.25 5.51
CA LYS A 43 9.16 1.05 4.85
C LYS A 43 8.64 1.01 3.41
N GLN A 44 8.80 -0.12 2.72
CA GLN A 44 8.30 -0.33 1.38
C GLN A 44 6.77 -0.39 1.34
N THR A 45 6.16 -1.21 2.19
CA THR A 45 4.69 -1.35 2.31
C THR A 45 4.04 -0.02 2.70
N LYS A 46 4.60 0.73 3.67
CA LYS A 46 4.09 2.06 4.03
C LYS A 46 4.17 3.06 2.87
N ARG A 47 5.27 3.05 2.09
CA ARG A 47 5.40 3.91 0.90
C ARG A 47 4.41 3.54 -0.19
N ASP A 48 4.17 2.25 -0.40
CA ASP A 48 3.22 1.79 -1.43
C ASP A 48 1.77 2.11 -1.03
N ILE A 49 1.40 2.00 0.26
CA ILE A 49 0.11 2.50 0.79
C ILE A 49 -0.05 4.00 0.55
N ALA A 50 0.97 4.80 0.88
CA ALA A 50 0.92 6.25 0.70
C ALA A 50 0.71 6.62 -0.78
N ARG A 51 1.39 5.95 -1.70
CA ARG A 51 1.22 6.17 -3.16
C ARG A 51 -0.19 5.86 -3.64
N ILE A 52 -0.80 4.77 -3.16
CA ILE A 52 -2.18 4.42 -3.50
C ILE A 52 -3.16 5.47 -2.99
N LEU A 53 -2.99 5.92 -1.75
CA LEU A 53 -3.82 6.98 -1.16
C LEU A 53 -3.70 8.30 -1.93
N THR A 54 -2.49 8.68 -2.35
CA THR A 54 -2.28 9.87 -3.20
C THR A 54 -3.03 9.75 -4.53
N ILE A 55 -2.92 8.61 -5.23
CA ILE A 55 -3.62 8.41 -6.51
C ILE A 55 -5.14 8.38 -6.33
N LEU A 56 -5.63 7.77 -5.25
CA LEU A 56 -7.06 7.80 -4.91
C LEU A 56 -7.56 9.23 -4.69
N ARG A 57 -6.74 10.07 -4.04
CA ARG A 57 -7.07 11.49 -3.82
C ARG A 57 -7.03 12.28 -5.12
N GLU A 58 -6.00 12.10 -5.95
CA GLU A 58 -5.92 12.70 -7.29
C GLU A 58 -7.16 12.34 -8.12
N LYS A 59 -7.58 11.06 -8.14
CA LYS A 59 -8.80 10.64 -8.86
C LYS A 59 -10.10 11.19 -8.28
N LYS A 60 -10.12 11.58 -7.00
CA LYS A 60 -11.29 12.14 -6.31
C LYS A 60 -11.40 13.66 -6.50
N GLU A 61 -10.27 14.37 -6.58
CA GLU A 61 -10.21 15.82 -6.80
C GLU A 61 -10.41 16.24 -8.26
N VAL A 62 -10.25 15.32 -9.24
CA VAL A 62 -10.53 15.57 -10.67
C VAL A 62 -12.04 15.47 -11.00
N LYS A 63 -12.92 15.72 -10.01
CA LYS A 63 -14.37 15.68 -10.16
C LYS A 63 -14.96 17.06 -9.93
#